data_AF-A0A966YEC3-F1
#
_entry.id   AF-A0A966YEC3-F1
#
_cell.length_a   1.000
_cell.length_b   1.000
_cell.length_c   1.000
_cell.angle_alpha   90.00
_cell.angle_beta   90.00
_cell.angle_gamma   90.00
#
_symmetry.space_group_name_H-M   'P 1'
#
loop_
_entity.id
_entity.type
_entity.pdbx_description
1 polymer ?
#
loop_
_entity_poly.entity_id
_entity_poly.type
_entity_poly.pdbx_seq_one_letter_code
_entity_poly.pdbx_strand_id
1 'polypeptide(L)'
;MALLREMLAVQKKSCEILSEVLKHVSLQQRQRAAELKAWRENNPTVARACRRAAEGLSRVHTDFLTGLAEEAAESAEDFTDSDYALGEFIDRYGPRLAHFNGVMQLLSQLAMPDEKPSGS
;
A
#
# COMPACT_ATOMS: atom_id res chain seq x y z
N MET A 1 10.42 18.60 42.56
CA MET A 1 9.75 17.28 42.53
C MET A 1 8.29 17.31 42.07
N ALA A 2 7.57 18.44 42.15
CA ALA A 2 6.18 18.54 41.66
C ALA A 2 6.08 18.41 40.13
N LEU A 3 6.93 19.14 39.38
CA LEU A 3 6.94 19.11 37.91
C LEU A 3 7.17 17.70 37.33
N LEU A 4 8.10 16.92 37.88
CA LEU A 4 8.33 15.54 37.43
C LEU A 4 7.12 14.63 37.68
N ARG A 5 6.36 14.86 38.76
CA ARG A 5 5.13 14.10 39.05
C ARG A 5 3.99 14.49 38.12
N GLU A 6 3.86 15.78 37.81
CA GLU A 6 2.88 16.28 36.84
C GLU A 6 3.20 15.76 35.43
N MET A 7 4.47 15.79 35.01
CA MET A 7 4.91 15.18 33.75
C MET A 7 4.60 13.68 33.70
N LEU A 8 4.89 12.95 34.78
CA LEU A 8 4.55 11.52 34.87
C LEU A 8 3.03 11.28 34.78
N ALA A 9 2.22 12.14 35.41
CA ALA A 9 0.76 12.04 35.34
C ALA A 9 0.23 12.29 33.92
N VAL A 10 0.74 13.31 33.23
CA VAL A 10 0.41 13.60 31.83
C VAL A 10 0.85 12.45 30.92
N GLN A 11 2.04 11.87 31.15
CA GLN A 11 2.53 10.74 30.36
C GLN A 11 1.65 9.49 30.53
N LYS A 12 1.23 9.18 31.77
CA LYS A 12 0.30 8.06 32.03
C LYS A 12 -1.03 8.24 31.29
N LYS A 13 -1.63 9.44 31.40
CA LYS A 13 -2.86 9.77 30.68
C LYS A 13 -2.68 9.68 29.16
N SER A 14 -1.52 10.10 28.64
CA SER A 14 -1.20 9.97 27.21
C SER A 14 -1.13 8.51 26.78
N CYS A 15 -0.50 7.63 27.57
CA CYS A 15 -0.47 6.19 27.30
C CYS A 15 -1.86 5.55 27.34
N GLU A 16 -2.72 5.97 28.27
CA GLU A 16 -4.11 5.51 28.36
C GLU A 16 -4.89 5.87 27.08
N ILE A 17 -4.82 7.13 26.65
CA ILE A 17 -5.48 7.60 25.41
C ILE A 17 -4.93 6.86 24.19
N LEU A 18 -3.61 6.69 24.08
CA LEU A 18 -3.01 5.93 22.98
C LEU A 18 -3.49 4.48 22.96
N SER A 19 -3.69 3.86 24.14
CA SER A 19 -4.27 2.52 24.24
C SER A 19 -5.71 2.48 23.74
N GLU A 20 -6.52 3.49 24.05
CA GLU A 20 -7.89 3.61 23.55
C GLU A 20 -7.95 3.83 22.04
N VAL A 21 -7.10 4.71 21.51
CA VAL A 21 -6.96 4.92 20.06
C VAL A 21 -6.57 3.62 19.36
N LEU A 22 -5.60 2.88 19.91
CA LEU A 22 -5.19 1.59 19.36
C LEU A 22 -6.36 0.59 19.32
N LYS A 23 -7.18 0.53 20.38
CA LYS A 23 -8.38 -0.32 20.41
C LYS A 23 -9.36 0.07 19.31
N HIS A 24 -9.61 1.37 19.14
CA HIS A 24 -10.53 1.87 18.11
C HIS A 24 -10.03 1.55 16.70
N VAL A 25 -8.74 1.79 16.42
CA VAL A 25 -8.12 1.47 15.13
C VAL A 25 -8.17 -0.03 14.84
N SER A 26 -7.85 -0.87 15.84
CA SER A 26 -7.91 -2.33 15.71
C SER A 26 -9.32 -2.84 15.41
N LEU A 27 -10.33 -2.28 16.09
CA LEU A 27 -11.74 -2.62 15.83
C LEU A 27 -12.15 -2.23 14.40
N GLN A 28 -11.82 -1.00 13.97
CA GLN A 28 -12.14 -0.51 12.64
C GLN A 28 -11.47 -1.34 11.53
N GLN A 29 -10.21 -1.74 11.73
CA GLN A 29 -9.50 -2.62 10.79
C GLN A 29 -10.18 -3.98 10.66
N ARG A 30 -10.59 -4.60 11.79
CA ARG A 30 -11.29 -5.89 11.78
C ARG A 30 -12.66 -5.80 11.10
N GLN A 31 -13.40 -4.73 11.38
CA GLN A 31 -14.70 -4.50 10.74
C GLN A 31 -14.56 -4.38 9.22
N ARG A 32 -13.65 -3.54 8.74
CA ARG A 32 -13.38 -3.38 7.30
C ARG A 32 -12.96 -4.69 6.65
N ALA A 33 -12.14 -5.50 7.33
CA ALA A 33 -11.73 -6.81 6.82
C ALA A 33 -12.92 -7.78 6.71
N ALA A 34 -13.83 -7.76 7.69
CA ALA A 34 -15.05 -8.57 7.67
C ALA A 34 -16.02 -8.14 6.55
N GLU A 35 -16.23 -6.84 6.37
CA GLU A 35 -17.05 -6.29 5.27
C GLU A 35 -16.48 -6.66 3.90
N LEU A 36 -15.17 -6.52 3.72
CA LEU A 36 -14.50 -6.90 2.47
C LEU A 36 -14.56 -8.41 2.22
N LYS A 37 -14.49 -9.23 3.26
CA LYS A 37 -14.70 -10.68 3.15
C LYS A 37 -16.13 -10.99 2.70
N ALA A 38 -17.13 -10.45 3.38
CA ALA A 38 -18.53 -10.65 3.03
C ALA A 38 -18.84 -10.13 1.60
N TRP A 39 -18.28 -8.98 1.22
CA TRP A 39 -18.41 -8.45 -0.14
C TRP A 39 -17.87 -9.41 -1.19
N ARG A 40 -16.70 -10.03 -0.97
CA ARG A 40 -16.11 -11.01 -1.91
C ARG A 40 -16.95 -12.28 -2.02
N GLU A 41 -17.47 -12.77 -0.89
CA GLU A 41 -18.36 -13.94 -0.85
C GLU A 41 -19.66 -13.68 -1.63
N ASN A 42 -20.19 -12.45 -1.56
CA ASN A 42 -21.37 -12.03 -2.31
C ASN A 42 -21.08 -11.68 -3.78
N ASN A 43 -19.82 -11.39 -4.15
CA ASN A 43 -19.41 -10.98 -5.49
C ASN A 43 -18.27 -11.87 -6.04
N PRO A 44 -18.46 -13.20 -6.10
CA PRO A 44 -17.36 -14.13 -6.38
C PRO A 44 -16.80 -13.99 -7.80
N THR A 45 -17.64 -13.62 -8.78
CA THR A 45 -17.20 -13.41 -10.16
C THR A 45 -16.28 -12.19 -10.29
N VAL A 46 -16.64 -11.08 -9.62
CA VAL A 46 -15.83 -9.86 -9.64
C VAL A 46 -14.52 -10.10 -8.89
N ALA A 47 -14.56 -10.74 -7.71
CA ALA A 47 -13.36 -11.01 -6.93
C ALA A 47 -12.36 -11.93 -7.66
N ARG A 48 -12.84 -12.92 -8.45
CA ARG A 48 -11.99 -13.71 -9.35
C ARG A 48 -11.46 -12.91 -10.53
N ALA A 49 -12.25 -12.02 -11.11
CA ALA A 49 -11.80 -11.14 -12.18
C ALA A 49 -10.71 -10.17 -11.68
N CYS A 50 -10.86 -9.59 -10.50
CA CYS A 50 -9.84 -8.75 -9.85
C CYS A 50 -8.53 -9.51 -9.64
N ARG A 51 -8.59 -10.78 -9.22
CA ARG A 51 -7.41 -11.64 -9.11
C ARG A 51 -6.71 -11.82 -10.45
N ARG A 52 -7.44 -12.26 -11.48
CA ARG A 52 -6.86 -12.46 -12.83
C ARG A 52 -6.25 -11.17 -13.38
N ALA A 53 -6.92 -10.04 -13.14
CA ALA A 53 -6.40 -8.73 -13.52
C ALA A 53 -5.12 -8.39 -12.75
N ALA A 54 -5.07 -8.60 -11.44
CA ALA A 54 -3.88 -8.37 -10.62
C ALA A 54 -2.69 -9.25 -11.07
N GLU A 55 -2.91 -10.53 -11.37
CA GLU A 55 -1.88 -11.43 -11.88
C GLU A 55 -1.33 -10.98 -13.24
N GLY A 56 -2.21 -10.63 -14.18
CA GLY A 56 -1.80 -10.15 -15.50
C GLY A 56 -1.06 -8.82 -15.43
N LEU A 57 -1.58 -7.87 -14.64
CA LEU A 57 -0.98 -6.56 -14.46
C LEU A 57 0.32 -6.60 -13.65
N SER A 58 0.51 -7.57 -12.76
CA SER A 58 1.77 -7.75 -12.03
C SER A 58 2.96 -7.98 -12.97
N ARG A 59 2.74 -8.75 -14.05
CA ARG A 59 3.77 -8.95 -15.08
C ARG A 59 4.09 -7.65 -15.80
N VAL A 60 3.06 -6.94 -16.28
CA VAL A 60 3.21 -5.64 -16.97
C VAL A 60 3.87 -4.60 -16.06
N HIS A 61 3.55 -4.59 -14.77
CA HIS A 61 4.15 -3.73 -13.77
C HIS A 61 5.64 -4.02 -13.59
N THR A 62 6.01 -5.30 -13.58
CA THR A 62 7.40 -5.72 -13.48
C THR A 62 8.19 -5.27 -14.69
N ASP A 63 7.68 -5.51 -15.91
CA ASP A 63 8.33 -5.08 -17.15
C ASP A 63 8.48 -3.55 -17.22
N PHE A 64 7.45 -2.80 -16.80
CA PHE A 64 7.50 -1.34 -16.72
C PHE A 64 8.55 -0.84 -15.73
N LEU A 65 8.63 -1.44 -14.54
CA LEU A 65 9.64 -1.10 -13.54
C LEU A 65 11.06 -1.41 -14.00
N THR A 66 11.25 -2.51 -14.73
CA THR A 66 12.56 -2.87 -15.32
C THR A 66 13.02 -1.78 -16.28
N GLY A 67 12.19 -1.39 -17.25
CA GLY A 67 12.56 -0.34 -18.20
C GLY A 67 12.80 1.02 -17.53
N LEU A 68 11.98 1.36 -16.53
CA LEU A 68 12.18 2.57 -15.72
C LEU A 68 13.54 2.55 -15.00
N ALA A 69 13.90 1.41 -14.40
CA ALA A 69 15.14 1.27 -13.65
C ALA A 69 16.37 1.32 -14.57
N GLU A 70 16.27 0.73 -15.77
CA GLU A 70 17.31 0.80 -16.80
C GLU A 70 17.55 2.25 -17.26
N GLU A 71 16.49 2.97 -17.65
CA GLU A 71 16.60 4.37 -18.09
C GLU A 71 17.15 5.28 -16.98
N ALA A 72 16.72 5.05 -15.72
CA ALA A 72 17.23 5.79 -14.58
C ALA A 72 18.72 5.54 -14.33
N ALA A 73 19.18 4.30 -14.54
CA ALA A 73 20.58 3.93 -14.37
C ALA A 73 21.45 4.52 -15.48
N GLU A 74 20.96 4.51 -16.72
CA GLU A 74 21.65 5.10 -17.87
C GLU A 74 21.76 6.63 -17.78
N SER A 75 20.75 7.29 -17.19
CA SER A 75 20.67 8.75 -17.09
C SER A 75 21.18 9.31 -15.74
N ALA A 76 21.78 8.47 -14.89
CA ALA A 76 22.13 8.85 -13.51
C ALA A 76 23.16 9.99 -13.42
N GLU A 77 24.10 10.05 -14.37
CA GLU A 77 25.07 11.15 -14.49
C GLU A 77 24.35 12.46 -14.85
N ASP A 78 23.45 12.44 -15.84
CA ASP A 78 22.66 13.60 -16.26
C ASP A 78 21.77 14.15 -15.16
N PHE A 79 21.20 13.28 -14.31
CA PHE A 79 20.39 13.71 -13.15
C PHE A 79 21.22 14.39 -12.06
N THR A 80 22.49 14.01 -11.93
CA THR A 80 23.41 14.63 -10.97
C THR A 80 23.83 16.01 -11.46
N ASP A 81 23.99 16.17 -12.77
CA ASP A 81 24.43 17.42 -13.39
C ASP A 81 23.26 18.41 -13.64
N SER A 82 22.01 17.93 -13.68
CA SER A 82 20.84 18.75 -14.02
C SER A 82 19.57 18.36 -13.25
N ASP A 83 19.15 19.23 -12.33
CA ASP A 83 17.84 19.14 -11.63
C ASP A 83 16.65 19.15 -12.61
N TYR A 84 16.80 19.77 -13.78
CA TYR A 84 15.77 19.76 -14.82
C TYR A 84 15.61 18.36 -15.44
N ALA A 85 16.72 17.66 -15.72
CA ALA A 85 16.67 16.31 -16.28
C ALA A 85 16.02 15.32 -15.30
N LEU A 86 16.35 15.45 -14.01
CA LEU A 86 15.68 14.70 -12.95
C LEU A 86 14.19 15.04 -12.84
N GLY A 87 13.83 16.33 -12.91
CA GLY A 87 12.45 16.79 -12.88
C GLY A 87 11.61 16.23 -14.04
N GLU A 88 12.14 16.25 -15.27
CA GLU A 88 11.46 15.70 -16.44
C GLU A 88 11.26 14.19 -16.32
N PHE A 89 12.26 13.46 -15.82
CA PHE A 89 12.13 12.02 -15.56
C PHE A 89 11.03 11.73 -14.53
N ILE A 90 11.00 12.47 -13.42
CA ILE A 90 9.97 12.34 -12.38
C ILE A 90 8.59 12.69 -12.93
N ASP A 91 8.45 13.75 -13.72
CA ASP A 91 7.17 14.16 -14.30
C ASP A 91 6.66 13.16 -15.35
N ARG A 92 7.58 12.54 -16.11
CA ARG A 92 7.26 11.51 -17.11
C ARG A 92 6.75 10.22 -16.45
N TYR A 93 7.41 9.76 -15.39
CA TYR A 93 7.16 8.42 -14.82
C TYR A 93 6.38 8.42 -13.51
N GLY A 94 6.56 9.44 -12.67
CA GLY A 94 6.00 9.53 -11.32
C GLY A 94 4.47 9.40 -11.27
N PRO A 95 3.70 10.24 -11.99
CA PRO A 95 2.24 10.16 -11.96
C PRO A 95 1.71 8.81 -12.42
N ARG A 96 2.30 8.24 -13.49
CA ARG A 96 1.87 6.95 -14.04
C ARG A 96 2.17 5.80 -13.09
N LEU A 97 3.36 5.80 -12.47
CA LEU A 97 3.74 4.80 -11.48
C LEU A 97 2.85 4.84 -10.24
N ALA A 98 2.57 6.04 -9.70
CA ALA A 98 1.69 6.22 -8.55
C ALA A 98 0.27 5.70 -8.84
N HIS A 99 -0.29 6.04 -10.02
CA HIS A 99 -1.59 5.53 -10.43
C HIS A 99 -1.60 4.01 -10.61
N PHE A 100 -0.57 3.44 -11.25
CA PHE A 100 -0.52 2.00 -11.48
C PHE A 100 -0.43 1.21 -10.17
N ASN A 101 0.39 1.68 -9.22
CA ASN A 101 0.46 1.13 -7.87
C ASN A 101 -0.90 1.19 -7.15
N GLY A 102 -1.62 2.31 -7.25
CA GLY A 102 -2.97 2.44 -6.68
C GLY A 102 -3.97 1.45 -7.26
N VAL A 103 -3.95 1.26 -8.59
CA VAL A 103 -4.80 0.27 -9.28
C VAL A 103 -4.46 -1.15 -8.81
N MET A 104 -3.18 -1.52 -8.75
CA MET A 104 -2.72 -2.82 -8.26
C MET A 104 -3.14 -3.07 -6.81
N GLN A 105 -3.02 -2.07 -5.95
CA GLN A 105 -3.43 -2.16 -4.56
C GLN A 105 -4.95 -2.37 -4.43
N LEU A 106 -5.76 -1.66 -5.23
CA LEU A 106 -7.22 -1.85 -5.23
C LEU A 106 -7.60 -3.26 -5.69
N LEU A 107 -7.02 -3.72 -6.80
CA LEU A 107 -7.32 -5.06 -7.34
C LEU A 107 -6.92 -6.17 -6.36
N SER A 108 -5.77 -6.05 -5.69
CA SER A 108 -5.33 -7.03 -4.69
C SER A 108 -6.20 -7.04 -3.43
N GLN A 109 -6.73 -5.89 -2.98
CA GLN A 109 -7.68 -5.83 -1.88
C GLN A 109 -9.01 -6.53 -2.22
N LEU A 110 -9.50 -6.33 -3.45
CA LEU A 110 -10.77 -6.91 -3.90
C LEU A 110 -10.64 -8.37 -4.36
N ALA A 111 -9.42 -8.84 -4.62
CA ALA A 111 -9.17 -10.21 -5.05
C ALA A 111 -9.60 -11.24 -4.00
N MET A 112 -10.05 -12.40 -4.47
CA MET A 112 -10.19 -13.58 -3.60
C MET A 112 -8.81 -13.92 -3.01
N PRO A 113 -8.72 -14.32 -1.73
CA PRO A 113 -7.47 -14.84 -1.16
C PRO A 113 -7.17 -16.22 -1.73
N ASP A 114 -5.89 -16.58 -1.89
CA ASP A 114 -5.48 -17.92 -2.36
C ASP A 114 -6.17 -19.01 -1.55
N GLU A 115 -6.93 -19.84 -2.25
CA GLU A 115 -7.37 -21.11 -1.71
C GLU A 115 -6.13 -22.00 -1.69
N LYS A 116 -5.40 -21.96 -0.56
CA LYS A 116 -4.28 -22.85 -0.32
C LYS A 116 -4.80 -24.28 -0.56
N PRO A 117 -4.20 -25.10 -1.44
CA PRO A 117 -4.69 -26.44 -1.67
C PRO A 117 -4.65 -27.20 -0.35
N SER A 118 -5.82 -27.64 0.11
CA SER A 118 -5.93 -28.56 1.24
C SER A 118 -5.36 -29.91 0.81
N GLY A 119 -4.07 -30.14 1.05
CA GLY A 119 -3.47 -31.45 0.83
C GLY A 119 -1.98 -31.41 0.55
N SER A 120 -1.18 -31.60 1.60
CA SER A 120 -0.05 -32.54 1.65
C SER A 120 0.27 -32.79 3.11
#